data_AF-A0A1S3VH02-F1
#
_entry.id   AF-A0A1S3VH02-F1
#
_cell.length_a   1.000
_cell.length_b   1.000
_cell.length_c   1.000
_cell.angle_alpha   90.00
_cell.angle_beta   90.00
_cell.angle_gamma   90.00
#
_symmetry.space_group_name_H-M   'P 1'
#
loop_
_entity.id
_entity.type
_entity.pdbx_description
1 polymer ?
#
loop_
_entity_poly.entity_id
_entity_poly.type
_entity_poly.pdbx_seq_one_letter_code
_entity_poly.pdbx_strand_id
1 'polypeptide(L)'
;MGSTSIAFLLSLNLLFFSMVNCNTLTAATPTLAKCPELHLCANVLVPPYKPDPNCCPLLAGLIDLEAVVCLCATLKLDLGIIKVNLDILLNLLLNTCGRKATTYTCPP
;
A
#
# COMPACT_ATOMS: atom_id res chain seq x y z
N MET A 1 29.63 35.07 -22.15
CA MET A 1 28.85 35.20 -20.91
C MET A 1 27.72 34.18 -21.00
N GLY A 2 27.81 33.00 -20.38
CA GLY A 2 26.78 31.97 -20.58
C GLY A 2 27.04 30.66 -19.85
N SER A 3 28.31 30.23 -19.77
CA SER A 3 28.70 28.98 -19.09
C SER A 3 28.42 29.00 -17.59
N THR A 4 28.71 30.12 -16.91
CA THR A 4 28.47 30.29 -15.46
C THR A 4 26.99 30.33 -15.10
N SER A 5 26.13 30.88 -15.97
CA SER A 5 24.67 30.93 -15.75
C SER A 5 24.03 29.55 -15.85
N ILE A 6 24.50 28.72 -16.80
CA ILE A 6 23.99 27.36 -16.99
C ILE A 6 24.39 26.45 -15.83
N ALA A 7 25.64 26.57 -15.36
CA ALA A 7 26.10 25.83 -14.19
C ALA A 7 25.27 26.16 -12.95
N PHE A 8 24.89 27.43 -12.78
CA PHE A 8 24.06 27.87 -11.66
C PHE A 8 22.63 27.30 -11.74
N LEU A 9 22.01 27.33 -12.92
CA LEU A 9 20.67 26.77 -13.13
C LEU A 9 20.64 25.26 -12.95
N LEU A 10 21.66 24.54 -13.43
CA LEU A 10 21.76 23.08 -13.26
C LEU A 10 21.97 22.71 -11.79
N SER A 11 22.81 23.46 -11.07
CA SER A 11 23.04 23.25 -9.64
C SER A 11 21.79 23.52 -8.81
N LEU A 12 21.03 24.56 -9.16
CA LEU A 12 19.77 24.88 -8.48
C LEU A 12 18.69 23.81 -8.74
N ASN A 13 18.55 23.31 -9.96
CA ASN A 13 17.65 22.20 -10.27
C ASN A 13 18.04 20.92 -9.51
N LEU A 14 19.33 20.57 -9.48
CA LEU A 14 19.83 19.41 -8.71
C LEU A 14 19.57 19.56 -7.20
N LEU A 15 19.67 20.78 -6.67
CA LEU A 15 19.31 21.09 -5.28
C LEU A 15 17.80 20.95 -5.02
N PHE A 16 16.94 21.33 -5.97
CA PHE A 16 15.50 21.11 -5.85
C PHE A 16 15.14 19.61 -5.90
N PHE A 17 15.83 18.81 -6.71
CA PHE A 17 15.64 17.35 -6.74
C PHE A 17 16.14 16.65 -5.48
N SER A 18 17.18 17.17 -4.82
CA SER A 18 17.72 16.60 -3.57
C SER A 18 16.97 17.02 -2.31
N MET A 19 16.19 18.10 -2.36
CA MET A 19 15.25 18.47 -1.27
C MET A 19 14.00 17.58 -1.19
N VAL A 20 13.87 16.56 -2.05
CA VAL A 20 13.00 15.41 -1.79
C VAL A 20 13.68 14.54 -0.74
N ASN A 21 13.55 14.98 0.51
CA ASN A 21 14.19 14.38 1.67
C ASN A 21 13.20 13.40 2.32
N CYS A 22 13.48 12.11 2.28
CA CYS A 22 12.69 11.07 2.95
C CYS A 22 13.01 11.00 4.45
N ASN A 23 12.81 12.07 5.22
CA ASN A 23 13.10 12.08 6.67
C ASN A 23 11.96 11.57 7.54
N THR A 24 11.00 10.80 7.03
CA THR A 24 9.94 10.24 7.87
C THR A 24 10.38 9.02 8.67
N LEU A 25 11.68 8.72 8.75
CA LEU A 25 12.25 7.73 9.67
C LEU A 25 12.32 8.27 11.10
N THR A 26 11.16 8.57 11.68
CA THR A 26 11.03 8.63 13.15
C THR A 26 10.62 7.24 13.61
N ALA A 27 11.48 6.62 14.41
CA ALA A 27 11.28 5.32 15.01
C ALA A 27 10.11 5.33 16.01
N ALA A 28 8.90 5.09 15.53
CA ALA A 28 7.82 4.42 16.24
C ALA A 28 6.75 4.07 15.20
N THR A 29 6.57 2.77 14.93
CA THR A 29 5.62 2.16 13.98
C THR A 29 5.82 2.54 12.50
N PRO A 30 5.78 1.57 11.56
CA PRO A 30 5.72 1.91 10.14
C PRO A 30 4.47 2.77 9.95
N THR A 31 4.65 4.06 9.63
CA THR A 31 3.58 4.87 9.06
C THR A 31 3.33 4.29 7.68
N LEU A 32 2.54 3.22 7.68
CA LEU A 32 1.48 2.92 6.75
C LEU A 32 1.36 4.08 5.76
N ALA A 33 1.81 3.87 4.52
CA ALA A 33 1.36 4.66 3.37
C ALA A 33 -0.09 5.01 3.62
N LYS A 34 -0.51 6.28 3.50
CA LYS A 34 -1.83 6.75 3.97
C LYS A 34 -2.95 5.82 3.43
N CYS A 35 -3.27 4.77 4.18
CA CYS A 35 -4.10 3.72 3.65
C CYS A 35 -5.53 4.21 3.78
N PRO A 36 -6.36 4.05 2.74
CA PRO A 36 -7.78 4.20 2.92
C PRO A 36 -8.25 3.20 3.99
N GLU A 37 -9.37 3.48 4.64
CA GLU A 37 -9.98 2.50 5.51
C GLU A 37 -10.51 1.33 4.67
N LEU A 38 -9.76 0.23 4.64
CA LEU A 38 -10.11 -1.00 3.94
C LEU A 38 -10.85 -2.00 4.85
N HIS A 39 -11.35 -1.59 6.01
CA HIS A 39 -11.96 -2.50 7.00
C HIS A 39 -13.11 -3.35 6.39
N LEU A 40 -13.90 -2.78 5.47
CA LEU A 40 -14.95 -3.50 4.74
C LEU A 40 -14.42 -4.65 3.85
N CYS A 41 -13.14 -4.65 3.51
CA CYS A 41 -12.48 -5.71 2.76
C CYS A 41 -12.07 -6.91 3.64
N ALA A 42 -11.99 -6.75 4.96
CA ALA A 42 -11.54 -7.80 5.87
C ALA A 42 -12.63 -8.83 6.21
N ASN A 43 -13.90 -8.57 5.86
CA ASN A 43 -15.06 -9.40 6.23
C ASN A 43 -15.20 -10.71 5.43
N VAL A 44 -14.09 -11.32 5.04
CA VAL A 44 -14.03 -12.57 4.25
C VAL A 44 -14.07 -13.83 5.12
N LEU A 45 -13.93 -13.71 6.44
CA LEU A 45 -14.00 -14.84 7.38
C LEU A 45 -15.42 -15.19 7.84
N VAL A 46 -16.39 -14.32 7.59
CA VAL A 46 -17.77 -14.47 8.06
C VAL A 46 -18.65 -14.83 6.86
N PRO A 47 -19.57 -15.81 6.97
CA PRO A 47 -20.54 -16.12 5.92
C PRO A 47 -21.23 -14.83 5.42
N PRO A 48 -21.32 -14.60 4.10
CA PRO A 48 -21.16 -15.57 3.00
C PRO A 48 -19.72 -15.73 2.45
N TYR A 49 -18.69 -15.35 3.20
CA TYR A 49 -17.28 -15.45 2.81
C TYR A 49 -16.98 -14.66 1.51
N LYS A 50 -17.60 -13.48 1.40
CA LYS A 50 -17.41 -12.57 0.27
C LYS A 50 -17.01 -11.19 0.76
N PRO A 51 -16.08 -10.52 0.07
CA PRO A 51 -15.77 -9.13 0.38
C PRO A 51 -16.99 -8.26 0.12
N ASP A 52 -17.07 -7.16 0.86
CA ASP A 52 -18.08 -6.13 0.65
C ASP A 52 -18.02 -5.62 -0.81
N PRO A 53 -19.16 -5.37 -1.47
CA PRO A 53 -19.19 -4.92 -2.86
C PRO A 53 -18.43 -3.60 -3.10
N ASN A 54 -18.25 -2.78 -2.06
CA ASN A 54 -17.47 -1.54 -2.12
C ASN A 54 -15.96 -1.78 -2.02
N CYS A 55 -15.51 -2.99 -1.68
CA CYS A 55 -14.09 -3.32 -1.54
C CYS A 55 -13.32 -3.21 -2.84
N CYS A 56 -13.78 -3.90 -3.89
CA CYS A 56 -13.04 -3.93 -5.15
C CYS A 56 -12.92 -2.55 -5.83
N PRO A 57 -13.96 -1.68 -5.82
CA PRO A 57 -13.82 -0.28 -6.25
C PRO A 57 -12.74 0.50 -5.49
N LEU A 58 -12.62 0.32 -4.16
CA LEU A 58 -11.58 0.96 -3.36
C LEU A 58 -10.19 0.45 -3.73
N LEU A 59 -10.03 -0.86 -3.93
CA LEU A 59 -8.76 -1.44 -4.36
C LEU A 59 -8.36 -1.02 -5.76
N ALA A 60 -9.30 -0.73 -6.66
CA ALA A 60 -9.01 -0.30 -8.03
C ALA A 60 -8.31 1.07 -8.09
N GLY A 61 -8.55 1.93 -7.08
CA GLY A 61 -7.90 3.25 -6.98
C GLY A 61 -6.47 3.21 -6.43
N LEU A 62 -6.00 2.06 -5.94
CA LEU A 62 -4.65 1.92 -5.38
C LEU A 62 -3.69 1.28 -6.39
N ILE A 63 -2.43 1.71 -6.35
CA ILE A 63 -1.33 1.01 -7.00
C ILE A 63 -1.12 -0.36 -6.34
N ASP A 64 -0.71 -1.38 -7.10
CA ASP A 64 -0.65 -2.76 -6.61
C ASP A 64 0.20 -2.91 -5.32
N LEU A 65 1.32 -2.19 -5.22
CA LEU A 65 2.20 -2.26 -4.05
C LEU A 65 1.58 -1.63 -2.78
N GLU A 66 0.93 -0.47 -2.91
CA GLU A 66 0.22 0.15 -1.78
C GLU A 66 -1.03 -0.64 -1.40
N ALA A 67 -1.78 -1.14 -2.38
CA ALA A 67 -2.95 -1.98 -2.13
C ALA A 67 -2.59 -3.21 -1.28
N VAL A 68 -1.49 -3.87 -1.61
CA VAL A 68 -1.00 -5.04 -0.88
C VAL A 68 -0.61 -4.68 0.55
N VAL A 69 0.21 -3.64 0.74
CA VAL A 69 0.66 -3.23 2.09
C VAL A 69 -0.52 -2.79 2.96
N CYS A 70 -1.44 -1.99 2.40
CA CYS A 70 -2.62 -1.50 3.10
C CYS A 70 -3.58 -2.61 3.49
N LEU A 71 -3.82 -3.53 2.55
CA LEU A 71 -4.72 -4.64 2.79
C LEU A 71 -4.14 -5.61 3.83
N CYS A 72 -2.85 -5.93 3.75
CA CYS A 72 -2.17 -6.73 4.77
C CYS A 72 -2.25 -6.11 6.17
N ALA A 73 -2.06 -4.79 6.29
CA ALA A 73 -2.20 -4.09 7.57
C ALA A 73 -3.63 -4.16 8.12
N THR A 74 -4.62 -3.97 7.25
CA THR A 74 -6.05 -4.07 7.61
C THR A 74 -6.38 -5.49 8.08
N LEU A 75 -6.00 -6.50 7.30
CA LEU A 75 -6.21 -7.90 7.66
C LEU A 75 -5.48 -8.27 8.97
N LYS A 76 -4.28 -7.73 9.22
CA LYS A 76 -3.54 -7.95 10.49
C LYS A 76 -4.25 -7.33 11.69
N LEU A 77 -4.91 -6.18 11.52
CA LEU A 77 -5.72 -5.51 12.54
C LEU A 77 -7.02 -6.29 12.84
N ASP A 78 -7.78 -6.59 11.79
CA ASP A 78 -9.08 -7.27 11.87
C ASP A 78 -8.97 -8.70 12.40
N LEU A 79 -7.90 -9.40 12.04
CA LEU A 79 -7.71 -10.82 12.36
C LEU A 79 -6.86 -11.04 13.60
N GLY A 80 -6.51 -9.99 14.35
CA GLY A 80 -5.39 -9.92 15.30
C GLY A 80 -5.16 -11.10 16.26
N ILE A 81 -6.16 -11.94 16.54
CA ILE A 81 -6.06 -13.11 17.43
C ILE A 81 -6.18 -14.46 16.68
N ILE A 82 -6.71 -14.47 15.46
CA ILE A 82 -6.94 -15.68 14.68
C ILE A 82 -5.67 -16.00 13.88
N LYS A 83 -5.15 -17.21 14.06
CA LYS A 83 -3.96 -17.70 13.35
C LYS A 83 -4.33 -18.12 11.92
N VAL A 84 -4.58 -17.14 11.07
CA VAL A 84 -4.85 -17.34 9.63
C VAL A 84 -3.65 -16.95 8.79
N ASN A 85 -3.51 -17.62 7.65
CA ASN A 85 -2.50 -17.27 6.66
C ASN A 85 -2.95 -16.00 5.92
N LEU A 86 -2.33 -14.87 6.24
CA LEU A 86 -2.64 -13.56 5.65
C LEU A 86 -2.41 -13.56 4.13
N ASP A 87 -1.39 -14.26 3.65
CA ASP A 87 -1.09 -14.33 2.21
C ASP A 87 -2.23 -15.01 1.46
N ILE A 88 -2.77 -16.12 1.98
CA ILE A 88 -3.90 -16.82 1.34
C ILE A 88 -5.10 -15.88 1.23
N LEU A 89 -5.39 -15.14 2.29
CA LEU A 89 -6.55 -14.25 2.34
C LEU A 89 -6.39 -13.03 1.43
N LEU A 90 -5.19 -12.46 1.41
CA LEU A 90 -4.80 -11.39 0.48
C LEU A 90 -4.99 -11.84 -0.97
N ASN A 91 -4.42 -12.99 -1.35
CA ASN A 91 -4.52 -13.50 -2.72
C ASN A 91 -5.96 -13.86 -3.08
N LEU A 92 -6.75 -14.43 -2.18
CA LEU A 92 -8.17 -14.72 -2.41
C LEU A 92 -8.97 -13.44 -2.69
N LEU A 93 -8.75 -12.40 -1.90
CA LEU A 93 -9.44 -11.12 -2.02
C LEU A 93 -9.07 -10.41 -3.33
N LEU A 94 -7.78 -10.35 -3.66
CA LEU A 94 -7.29 -9.78 -4.91
C LEU A 94 -7.83 -10.54 -6.13
N ASN A 95 -7.84 -11.87 -6.08
CA ASN A 95 -8.44 -12.70 -7.13
C ASN A 95 -9.94 -12.46 -7.27
N THR A 96 -10.67 -12.30 -6.16
CA THR A 96 -12.10 -11.99 -6.16
C THR A 96 -12.38 -10.63 -6.81
N CYS A 97 -11.49 -9.66 -6.63
CA CYS A 97 -11.55 -8.36 -7.28
C CYS A 97 -11.00 -8.34 -8.71
N GLY A 98 -10.64 -9.50 -9.30
CA GLY A 98 -10.14 -9.61 -10.67
C GLY A 98 -8.70 -9.12 -10.87
N ARG A 99 -7.93 -8.91 -9.80
CA ARG A 99 -6.48 -8.65 -9.91
C ARG A 99 -5.78 -9.96 -10.34
N LYS A 100 -4.83 -9.85 -11.28
CA LYS A 100 -4.12 -11.02 -11.86
C LYS A 100 -3.40 -11.85 -10.80
N ALA A 101 -3.25 -13.14 -11.12
CA ALA A 101 -2.61 -14.18 -10.32
C ALA A 101 -1.07 -14.03 -10.22
N THR A 102 -0.60 -12.98 -9.56
CA THR A 102 0.74 -12.98 -8.96
C THR A 102 0.60 -13.37 -7.50
N THR A 103 1.50 -14.21 -6.99
CA THR A 103 1.53 -14.54 -5.57
C THR A 103 1.98 -13.29 -4.80
N TYR A 104 1.06 -12.68 -4.07
CA TYR A 104 1.36 -11.59 -3.16
C TYR A 104 1.69 -12.13 -1.78
N THR A 105 2.62 -11.48 -1.09
CA THR A 105 3.03 -11.84 0.27
C THR A 105 2.96 -10.60 1.14
N CYS A 106 2.36 -10.74 2.32
CA CYS A 106 2.33 -9.68 3.30
C CYS A 106 3.74 -9.45 3.87
N PRO A 107 4.20 -8.19 3.96
CA PRO A 107 5.44 -7.90 4.65
C PRO A 107 5.33 -8.29 6.14
N PRO A 108 6.45 -8.68 6.77
CA PRO A 108 6.48 -9.09 8.18
C PRO A 108 5.94 -8.02 9.15
#